data_AF-A0A9W6T0J6-F1
#
_entry.id   AF-A0A9W6T0J6-F1
#
_cell.length_a   1.000
_cell.length_b   1.000
_cell.length_c   1.000
_cell.angle_alpha   90.00
_cell.angle_beta   90.00
_cell.angle_gamma   90.00
#
_symmetry.space_group_name_H-M   'P 1'
#
loop_
_entity.id
_entity.type
_entity.pdbx_description
1 polymer ?
#
loop_
_entity_poly.entity_id
_entity_poly.type
_entity_poly.pdbx_seq_one_letter_code
_entity_poly.pdbx_strand_id
1 'polypeptide(L)'
;MPITTFSTNDHHNSIGYNLASSEAEEVFLGKKPLPPSDGGEDDKCPPCFNCNLPNFECTQFSTCNTNTGFCECLDGFGGLNCSQPVCGSLSEDKDKRPLREDKPNAKCQCEDGWGGVNCNVCLQDSVCDAFMPGDGELKGTCYKSGILVKQFHQQCEVTNEKIVSMLNGKKAEVTFSCNKTEASCNFQFWIAQQESFFCELNKCDYQYDLQSNNTHYKCSDVACKTRRFHL
;
A
#
# COMPACT_ATOMS: atom_id res chain seq x y z
N MET A 1 0.18 -22.68 -11.57
CA MET A 1 0.47 -21.47 -10.79
C MET A 1 -0.84 -21.04 -10.15
N PRO A 2 -0.91 -20.83 -8.82
CA PRO A 2 -2.16 -20.42 -8.19
C PRO A 2 -2.50 -19.01 -8.67
N ILE A 3 -3.65 -18.84 -9.33
CA ILE A 3 -4.19 -17.53 -9.68
C ILE A 3 -4.85 -16.98 -8.43
N THR A 4 -4.35 -15.87 -7.89
CA THR A 4 -5.02 -15.21 -6.77
C THR A 4 -6.18 -14.41 -7.33
N THR A 5 -7.40 -14.74 -6.87
CA THR A 5 -8.62 -14.04 -7.27
C THR A 5 -9.13 -13.20 -6.11
N PHE A 6 -9.31 -11.92 -6.37
CA PHE A 6 -9.94 -10.97 -5.46
C PHE A 6 -11.30 -10.60 -6.03
N SER A 7 -12.30 -10.47 -5.16
CA SER A 7 -13.63 -10.03 -5.57
C SER A 7 -14.08 -8.89 -4.67
N THR A 8 -14.54 -7.79 -5.26
CA THR A 8 -15.25 -6.74 -4.54
C THR A 8 -16.74 -6.85 -4.85
N ASN A 9 -17.58 -6.74 -3.83
CA ASN A 9 -19.00 -6.50 -4.05
C ASN A 9 -19.22 -5.00 -4.11
N ASP A 10 -19.76 -4.48 -5.20
CA ASP A 10 -19.80 -3.04 -5.42
C ASP A 10 -20.95 -2.35 -4.65
N HIS A 11 -21.80 -3.11 -3.93
CA HIS A 11 -22.83 -2.57 -3.02
C HIS A 11 -22.35 -2.33 -1.58
N HIS A 12 -21.31 -3.06 -1.15
CA HIS A 12 -20.73 -2.94 0.17
C HIS A 12 -19.24 -2.89 -0.05
N ASN A 13 -18.56 -1.80 0.28
CA ASN A 13 -17.10 -1.64 0.18
C ASN A 13 -16.36 -2.74 0.98
N SER A 14 -16.38 -3.97 0.45
CA SER A 14 -16.13 -5.23 1.10
C SER A 14 -15.43 -6.09 0.06
N ILE A 15 -14.17 -6.41 0.39
CA ILE A 15 -13.30 -7.16 -0.49
C ILE A 15 -13.27 -8.60 0.05
N GLY A 16 -13.74 -9.54 -0.77
CA GLY A 16 -13.64 -10.97 -0.55
C GLY A 16 -12.35 -11.51 -1.16
N TYR A 17 -11.56 -12.20 -0.35
CA TYR A 17 -10.25 -12.75 -0.72
C TYR A 17 -10.31 -14.28 -0.66
N ASN A 18 -10.01 -14.97 -1.77
CA ASN A 18 -9.72 -16.39 -1.77
C ASN A 18 -8.22 -16.57 -2.03
N LEU A 19 -7.41 -16.47 -0.97
CA LEU A 19 -6.00 -16.87 -1.00
C LEU A 19 -5.94 -18.41 -0.99
N ALA A 20 -5.37 -19.02 -2.03
CA ALA A 20 -5.02 -20.43 -1.99
C ALA A 20 -3.99 -20.63 -0.86
N SER A 21 -4.40 -21.36 0.18
CA SER A 21 -3.75 -21.38 1.49
C SER A 21 -2.50 -22.28 1.53
N SER A 22 -1.37 -21.84 0.98
CA SER A 22 -0.09 -22.53 1.20
C SER A 22 1.05 -21.66 1.70
N GLU A 23 0.89 -20.35 1.86
CA GLU A 23 2.01 -19.46 2.26
C GLU A 23 1.76 -18.67 3.57
N ALA A 24 0.60 -18.82 4.20
CA ALA A 24 0.29 -18.12 5.46
C ALA A 24 0.91 -18.79 6.72
N GLU A 25 1.45 -20.01 6.61
CA GLU A 25 1.94 -20.78 7.77
C GLU A 25 3.43 -20.57 8.10
N GLU A 26 4.25 -19.98 7.23
CA GLU A 26 5.67 -19.70 7.54
C GLU A 26 5.93 -18.29 8.11
N VAL A 27 4.89 -17.59 8.56
CA VAL A 27 4.96 -16.17 8.94
C VAL A 27 5.53 -15.92 10.35
N PHE A 28 5.81 -16.95 11.16
CA PHE A 28 6.09 -16.79 12.59
C PHE A 28 7.53 -17.02 13.07
N LEU A 29 8.52 -17.26 12.20
CA LEU A 29 9.91 -17.39 12.62
C LEU A 29 10.73 -16.15 12.24
N GLY A 30 10.62 -15.13 13.09
CA GLY A 30 11.47 -13.96 13.05
C GLY A 30 12.95 -14.34 13.07
N LYS A 31 13.70 -13.91 12.06
CA LYS A 31 15.16 -13.85 12.15
C LYS A 31 15.52 -12.78 13.18
N LYS A 32 16.44 -13.13 14.09
CA LYS A 32 16.95 -12.24 15.13
C LYS A 32 17.35 -10.87 14.56
N PRO A 33 17.08 -9.78 15.28
CA PRO A 33 17.67 -8.48 14.97
C PRO A 33 19.19 -8.61 14.86
N LEU A 34 19.78 -7.92 13.89
CA LEU A 34 21.22 -7.68 13.91
C LEU A 34 21.53 -6.94 15.23
N PRO A 35 22.58 -7.36 15.96
CA PRO A 35 22.94 -6.69 17.19
C PRO A 35 23.21 -5.20 16.92
N PRO A 36 22.94 -4.31 17.90
CA PRO A 36 23.44 -2.94 17.83
C PRO A 36 24.94 -3.03 17.58
N SER A 37 25.44 -2.27 16.60
CA SER A 37 26.88 -2.15 16.39
C SER A 37 27.47 -1.55 17.66
N ASP A 38 28.08 -2.42 18.46
CA ASP A 38 28.78 -2.04 19.68
C ASP A 38 29.94 -1.13 19.27
N GLY A 39 30.02 0.04 19.90
CA GLY A 39 31.07 1.01 19.62
C GLY A 39 32.43 0.43 20.04
N GLY A 40 33.26 0.11 19.06
CA GLY A 40 34.65 -0.30 19.26
C GLY A 40 35.44 -0.31 17.96
N GLU A 41 36.29 0.71 17.80
CA GLU A 41 37.39 0.85 16.82
C GLU A 41 37.04 0.76 15.33
N ASP A 42 36.27 1.74 14.85
CA ASP A 42 36.53 2.47 13.60
C ASP A 42 35.55 3.66 13.55
N ASP A 43 36.06 4.89 13.52
CA ASP A 43 35.32 6.17 13.43
C ASP A 43 34.55 6.38 12.10
N LYS A 44 33.96 5.32 11.54
CA LYS A 44 33.23 5.38 10.26
C LYS A 44 31.75 5.53 10.54
N CYS A 45 31.23 6.73 10.30
CA CYS A 45 29.79 6.96 10.20
C CYS A 45 29.16 5.90 9.29
N PRO A 46 27.99 5.32 9.65
CA PRO A 46 27.27 4.43 8.76
C PRO A 46 27.08 5.07 7.38
N PRO A 47 27.14 4.30 6.29
CA PRO A 47 26.91 4.84 4.96
C PRO A 47 25.54 5.50 4.88
N CYS A 48 25.45 6.64 4.20
CA CYS A 48 24.18 7.27 3.89
C CYS A 48 23.31 6.33 3.03
N PHE A 49 21.99 6.48 3.12
CA PHE A 49 21.07 5.70 2.30
C PHE A 49 21.38 5.86 0.81
N ASN A 50 21.52 4.74 0.10
CA ASN A 50 21.63 4.70 -1.34
C ASN A 50 21.13 3.34 -1.86
N CYS A 51 19.97 3.30 -2.51
CA CYS A 51 19.32 2.07 -2.95
C CYS A 51 20.12 1.26 -4.00
N ASN A 52 21.20 1.82 -4.57
CA ASN A 52 22.12 1.08 -5.41
C ASN A 52 23.03 0.12 -4.61
N LEU A 53 23.14 0.31 -3.30
CA LEU A 53 24.00 -0.52 -2.46
C LEU A 53 23.19 -1.70 -1.88
N PRO A 54 23.80 -2.90 -1.74
CA PRO A 54 23.08 -4.11 -1.33
C PRO A 54 22.37 -4.04 0.04
N ASN A 55 22.78 -3.11 0.90
CA ASN A 55 22.25 -2.97 2.26
C ASN A 55 21.06 -2.00 2.36
N PHE A 56 20.70 -1.32 1.27
CA PHE A 56 19.60 -0.37 1.23
C PHE A 56 18.54 -0.87 0.25
N GLU A 57 17.33 -1.07 0.76
CA GLU A 57 16.21 -1.59 0.00
C GLU A 57 15.09 -0.54 -0.06
N CYS A 58 14.53 -0.33 -1.25
CA CYS A 58 13.28 0.40 -1.41
C CYS A 58 12.12 -0.49 -0.98
N THR A 59 11.32 -0.03 -0.02
CA THR A 59 10.14 -0.76 0.45
C THR A 59 8.97 -0.59 -0.50
N GLN A 60 7.87 -1.34 -0.26
CA GLN A 60 6.67 -1.29 -1.11
C GLN A 60 6.94 -1.61 -2.57
N PHE A 61 7.99 -2.40 -2.83
CA PHE A 61 8.47 -2.72 -4.18
C PHE A 61 8.75 -1.47 -5.04
N SER A 62 9.03 -0.34 -4.38
CA SER A 62 9.35 0.93 -5.05
C SER A 62 10.63 0.81 -5.87
N THR A 63 10.69 1.53 -6.98
CA THR A 63 11.84 1.46 -7.90
C THR A 63 13.03 2.23 -7.34
N CYS A 64 14.24 1.66 -7.44
CA CYS A 64 15.46 2.41 -7.14
C CYS A 64 15.84 3.28 -8.33
N ASN A 65 15.94 4.60 -8.14
CA ASN A 65 16.49 5.49 -9.14
C ASN A 65 18.02 5.39 -9.13
N THR A 66 18.58 4.70 -10.12
CA THR A 66 20.02 4.41 -10.15
C THR A 66 20.90 5.65 -10.31
N ASN A 67 20.35 6.74 -10.87
CA ASN A 67 21.09 7.98 -11.07
C ASN A 67 21.22 8.79 -9.77
N THR A 68 20.21 8.75 -8.90
CA THR A 68 20.20 9.54 -7.66
C THR A 68 20.52 8.73 -6.42
N GLY A 69 20.33 7.40 -6.46
CA GLY A 69 20.45 6.52 -5.31
C GLY A 69 19.26 6.58 -4.34
N PHE A 70 18.17 7.27 -4.72
CA PHE A 70 16.95 7.34 -3.92
C PHE A 70 15.82 6.51 -4.53
N CYS A 71 14.84 6.14 -3.71
CA CYS A 71 13.69 5.36 -4.15
C CYS A 71 12.61 6.25 -4.77
N GLU A 72 11.95 5.74 -5.80
CA GLU A 72 10.76 6.32 -6.44
C GLU A 72 9.52 5.73 -5.76
N CYS A 73 9.02 6.44 -4.75
CA CYS A 73 7.95 5.96 -3.90
C CYS A 73 6.59 5.90 -4.60
N LEU A 74 5.82 4.86 -4.28
CA LEU A 74 4.42 4.74 -4.65
C LEU A 74 3.56 5.82 -3.96
N ASP A 75 2.40 6.10 -4.56
CA ASP A 75 1.44 7.07 -4.04
C ASP A 75 1.04 6.78 -2.58
N GLY A 76 1.19 7.79 -1.74
CA GLY A 76 0.93 7.69 -0.31
C GLY A 76 2.13 7.18 0.50
N PHE A 77 3.31 7.01 -0.10
CA PHE A 77 4.55 6.69 0.61
C PHE A 77 5.66 7.72 0.36
N GLY A 78 6.58 7.81 1.32
CA GLY A 78 7.72 8.71 1.26
C GLY A 78 8.84 8.29 2.22
N GLY A 79 9.78 9.22 2.41
CA GLY A 79 11.04 8.96 3.10
C GLY A 79 12.08 8.34 2.16
N LEU A 80 13.32 8.21 2.64
CA LEU A 80 14.45 7.81 1.79
C LEU A 80 14.27 6.45 1.12
N ASN A 81 13.57 5.53 1.79
CA ASN A 81 13.33 4.16 1.34
C ASN A 81 11.84 3.84 1.07
N CYS A 82 10.95 4.83 1.06
CA CYS A 82 9.50 4.66 0.84
C CYS A 82 8.75 3.88 1.93
N SER A 83 9.29 3.78 3.14
CA SER A 83 8.71 2.95 4.23
C SER A 83 7.70 3.68 5.11
N GLN A 84 7.52 4.98 4.89
CA GLN A 84 6.67 5.84 5.70
C GLN A 84 5.47 6.31 4.90
N PRO A 85 4.25 6.16 5.43
CA PRO A 85 3.08 6.85 4.90
C PRO A 85 3.28 8.36 4.84
N VAL A 86 2.75 9.00 3.80
CA VAL A 86 2.63 10.47 3.71
C VAL A 86 1.19 10.91 3.92
N CYS A 87 1.00 12.08 4.50
CA CYS A 87 -0.31 12.65 4.83
C CYS A 87 -0.69 13.77 3.84
N GLY A 88 -1.75 14.54 4.12
CA GLY A 88 -2.24 15.60 3.22
C GLY A 88 -3.14 15.06 2.11
N SER A 89 -2.86 15.40 0.85
CA SER A 89 -3.59 14.93 -0.33
C SER A 89 -2.66 14.42 -1.43
N LEU A 90 -3.13 13.52 -2.31
CA LEU A 90 -2.33 13.16 -3.51
C LEU A 90 -2.27 14.30 -4.54
N SER A 91 -3.19 15.27 -4.49
CA SER A 91 -3.23 16.39 -5.45
C SER A 91 -2.12 17.41 -5.18
N GLU A 92 -1.56 17.40 -3.97
CA GLU A 92 -0.38 18.18 -3.63
C GLU A 92 0.90 17.60 -4.25
N ASP A 93 1.87 18.48 -4.43
CA ASP A 93 3.23 18.10 -4.80
C ASP A 93 3.79 17.09 -3.78
N LYS A 94 4.25 15.94 -4.29
CA LYS A 94 4.73 14.81 -3.49
C LYS A 94 5.79 15.22 -2.46
N ASP A 95 6.63 16.19 -2.79
CA ASP A 95 7.77 16.61 -1.95
C ASP A 95 7.33 17.55 -0.81
N LYS A 96 6.09 18.06 -0.85
CA LYS A 96 5.51 18.93 0.17
C LYS A 96 4.68 18.19 1.20
N ARG A 97 4.32 16.94 0.90
CA ARG A 97 3.44 16.14 1.75
C ARG A 97 4.19 15.68 3.00
N PRO A 98 3.65 15.93 4.20
CA PRO A 98 4.32 15.57 5.43
C PRO A 98 4.35 14.05 5.61
N LEU A 99 5.49 13.52 6.08
CA LEU A 99 5.58 12.13 6.53
C LEU A 99 4.74 11.95 7.79
N ARG A 100 4.06 10.80 7.89
CA ARG A 100 3.37 10.41 9.10
C ARG A 100 4.37 10.22 10.23
N GLU A 101 4.00 10.63 11.43
CA GLU A 101 4.82 10.43 12.62
C GLU A 101 5.22 8.96 12.79
N ASP A 102 6.50 8.70 13.09
CA ASP A 102 7.01 7.36 13.37
C ASP A 102 6.73 6.97 14.83
N LYS A 103 5.44 6.80 15.14
CA LYS A 103 4.96 6.39 16.46
C LYS A 103 3.84 5.35 16.33
N PRO A 104 3.70 4.44 17.31
CA PRO A 104 2.60 3.47 17.32
C PRO A 104 1.24 4.17 17.22
N ASN A 105 0.36 3.64 16.36
CA ASN A 105 -0.99 4.15 16.12
C ASN A 105 -1.07 5.58 15.55
N ALA A 106 0.04 6.17 15.10
CA ALA A 106 0.02 7.47 14.43
C ALA A 106 -0.89 7.41 13.20
N LYS A 107 -1.80 8.38 13.09
CA LYS A 107 -2.72 8.53 11.97
C LYS A 107 -2.30 9.71 11.12
N CYS A 108 -2.53 9.64 9.82
CA CYS A 108 -2.39 10.79 8.99
C CYS A 108 -3.53 11.79 9.18
N GLN A 109 -3.19 13.07 9.06
CA GLN A 109 -4.18 14.12 8.80
C GLN A 109 -4.30 14.27 7.29
N CYS A 110 -5.44 13.88 6.73
CA CYS A 110 -5.74 14.03 5.31
C CYS A 110 -6.44 15.35 5.06
N GLU A 111 -6.22 15.94 3.90
CA GLU A 111 -7.00 17.10 3.47
C GLU A 111 -8.44 16.74 3.15
N ASP A 112 -9.29 17.76 3.04
CA ASP A 112 -10.70 17.58 2.70
C ASP A 112 -10.87 16.83 1.37
N GLY A 113 -11.69 15.79 1.40
CA GLY A 113 -11.92 14.91 0.26
C GLY A 113 -10.91 13.77 0.11
N TRP A 114 -9.91 13.67 0.99
CA TRP A 114 -8.96 12.55 1.05
C TRP A 114 -9.12 11.71 2.32
N GLY A 115 -8.73 10.44 2.25
CA GLY A 115 -8.79 9.51 3.36
C GLY A 115 -7.83 8.33 3.21
N GLY A 116 -7.98 7.37 4.12
CA GLY A 116 -7.13 6.20 4.21
C GLY A 116 -5.93 6.38 5.16
N VAL A 117 -5.23 5.27 5.46
CA VAL A 117 -4.08 5.21 6.38
C VAL A 117 -2.90 6.08 5.94
N ASN A 118 -2.84 6.41 4.65
CA ASN A 118 -1.80 7.17 3.99
C ASN A 118 -2.37 8.20 2.98
N CYS A 119 -3.58 8.71 3.24
CA CYS A 119 -4.22 9.82 2.52
C CYS A 119 -4.22 9.72 0.98
N ASN A 120 -4.39 8.51 0.47
CA ASN A 120 -4.41 8.24 -0.97
C ASN A 120 -5.79 7.80 -1.49
N VAL A 121 -6.79 7.67 -0.60
CA VAL A 121 -8.16 7.32 -0.99
C VAL A 121 -8.95 8.60 -1.24
N CYS A 122 -9.49 8.77 -2.45
CA CYS A 122 -10.43 9.85 -2.73
C CYS A 122 -11.76 9.59 -2.01
N LEU A 123 -12.42 10.64 -1.54
CA LEU A 123 -13.74 10.59 -0.90
C LEU A 123 -14.77 11.45 -1.64
N GLN A 124 -14.30 12.37 -2.50
CA GLN A 124 -15.07 13.36 -3.25
C GLN A 124 -14.58 13.42 -4.70
N ASP A 125 -15.46 13.76 -5.64
CA ASP A 125 -15.10 13.82 -7.06
C ASP A 125 -14.12 14.95 -7.38
N SER A 126 -14.27 16.10 -6.71
CA SER A 126 -13.47 17.31 -6.94
C SER A 126 -11.97 17.10 -6.75
N VAL A 127 -11.57 16.19 -5.86
CA VAL A 127 -10.14 15.92 -5.63
C VAL A 127 -9.50 15.10 -6.76
N CYS A 128 -10.33 14.44 -7.59
CA CYS A 128 -9.86 13.63 -8.70
C CYS A 128 -9.51 14.46 -9.95
N ASP A 129 -9.98 15.71 -10.06
CA ASP A 129 -9.80 16.57 -11.22
C ASP A 129 -8.32 16.74 -11.60
N ALA A 130 -7.44 16.84 -10.60
CA ALA A 130 -5.99 17.01 -10.79
C ALA A 130 -5.31 15.81 -11.49
N PHE A 131 -5.94 14.64 -11.51
CA PHE A 131 -5.40 13.42 -12.15
C PHE A 131 -6.01 13.15 -13.53
N MET A 132 -6.90 14.04 -13.98
CA MET A 132 -7.50 13.97 -15.30
C MET A 132 -6.63 14.69 -16.34
N PRO A 133 -6.61 14.22 -17.60
CA PRO A 133 -5.88 14.90 -18.66
C PRO A 133 -6.36 16.35 -18.87
N GLY A 134 -5.47 17.21 -19.37
CA GLY A 134 -5.79 18.60 -19.69
C GLY A 134 -5.86 19.51 -18.47
N ASP A 135 -4.97 19.31 -17.49
CA ASP A 135 -4.81 20.19 -16.32
C ASP A 135 -6.12 20.55 -15.57
N GLY A 136 -7.03 19.57 -15.45
CA GLY A 136 -8.31 19.73 -14.74
C GLY A 136 -9.47 20.27 -15.58
N GLU A 137 -9.30 20.38 -16.91
CA GLU A 137 -10.41 20.65 -17.84
C GLU A 137 -11.47 19.54 -17.81
N LEU A 138 -11.03 18.29 -17.69
CA LEU A 138 -11.91 17.14 -17.51
C LEU A 138 -12.18 16.90 -16.03
N LYS A 139 -13.46 16.70 -15.69
CA LYS A 139 -13.86 16.36 -14.33
C LYS A 139 -13.61 14.91 -14.00
N GLY A 140 -12.96 14.67 -12.87
CA GLY A 140 -12.75 13.36 -12.30
C GLY A 140 -13.98 12.86 -11.57
N THR A 141 -14.08 11.55 -11.41
CA THR A 141 -15.10 10.93 -10.56
C THR A 141 -14.40 10.00 -9.59
N CYS A 142 -14.70 10.17 -8.30
CA CYS A 142 -14.23 9.29 -7.26
C CYS A 142 -15.16 8.06 -7.20
N TYR A 143 -14.81 7.04 -7.99
CA TYR A 143 -15.56 5.78 -7.99
C TYR A 143 -15.42 5.06 -6.65
N LYS A 144 -16.56 4.86 -5.98
CA LYS A 144 -16.65 4.15 -4.70
C LYS A 144 -16.95 2.66 -4.85
N SER A 145 -17.34 2.24 -6.06
CA SER A 145 -17.42 0.83 -6.45
C SER A 145 -16.02 0.26 -6.68
N GLY A 146 -15.90 -1.07 -6.70
CA GLY A 146 -14.71 -1.77 -7.14
C GLY A 146 -14.50 -1.83 -8.65
N ILE A 147 -15.16 -1.02 -9.47
CA ILE A 147 -14.87 -0.97 -10.92
C ILE A 147 -13.56 -0.21 -11.17
N LEU A 148 -12.62 -0.84 -11.88
CA LEU A 148 -11.38 -0.20 -12.32
C LEU A 148 -11.53 0.49 -13.69
N VAL A 149 -11.61 1.83 -13.68
CA VAL A 149 -11.65 2.65 -14.91
C VAL A 149 -10.25 3.02 -15.39
N LYS A 150 -9.43 3.64 -14.53
CA LYS A 150 -8.03 4.04 -14.81
C LYS A 150 -7.10 3.53 -13.73
N GLN A 151 -7.28 4.04 -12.51
CA GLN A 151 -6.61 3.60 -11.30
C GLN A 151 -7.50 3.88 -10.10
N PHE A 152 -7.29 3.20 -8.98
CA PHE A 152 -7.94 3.53 -7.72
C PHE A 152 -7.06 3.21 -6.52
N HIS A 153 -7.42 3.81 -5.39
CA HIS A 153 -7.01 3.40 -4.05
C HIS A 153 -8.26 3.16 -3.21
N GLN A 154 -8.29 2.04 -2.51
CA GLN A 154 -9.39 1.62 -1.65
C GLN A 154 -8.86 1.22 -0.29
N GLN A 155 -9.70 1.40 0.72
CA GLN A 155 -9.44 0.93 2.07
C GLN A 155 -10.71 0.35 2.66
N CYS A 156 -10.57 -0.79 3.32
CA CYS A 156 -11.66 -1.48 4.01
C CYS A 156 -11.21 -1.88 5.42
N GLU A 157 -12.15 -1.82 6.36
CA GLU A 157 -11.96 -2.42 7.67
C GLU A 157 -12.16 -3.93 7.60
N VAL A 158 -11.30 -4.68 8.27
CA VAL A 158 -11.41 -6.14 8.34
C VAL A 158 -12.40 -6.49 9.45
N THR A 159 -13.56 -7.00 9.06
CA THR A 159 -14.66 -7.35 9.98
C THR A 159 -14.76 -8.84 10.27
N ASN A 160 -13.94 -9.68 9.62
CA ASN A 160 -13.96 -11.13 9.83
C ASN A 160 -13.63 -11.47 11.29
N GLU A 161 -14.58 -12.07 12.01
CA GLU A 161 -14.48 -12.32 13.45
C GLU A 161 -13.25 -13.16 13.84
N LYS A 162 -12.85 -14.13 13.02
CA LYS A 162 -11.66 -14.94 13.28
C LYS A 162 -10.38 -14.11 13.20
N ILE A 163 -10.26 -13.24 12.22
CA ILE A 163 -9.10 -12.35 12.10
C ILE A 163 -9.10 -11.34 13.26
N VAL A 164 -10.22 -10.68 13.53
CA VAL A 164 -10.32 -9.66 14.59
C VAL A 164 -10.03 -10.27 15.98
N SER A 165 -10.51 -11.48 16.26
CA SER A 165 -10.23 -12.17 17.52
C SER A 165 -8.74 -12.53 17.70
N MET A 166 -8.05 -12.95 16.64
CA MET A 166 -6.60 -13.21 16.68
C MET A 166 -5.78 -11.94 16.95
N LEU A 167 -6.33 -10.77 16.64
CA LEU A 167 -5.66 -9.48 16.82
C LEU A 167 -5.91 -8.85 18.19
N ASN A 168 -6.57 -9.56 19.11
CA ASN A 168 -6.86 -9.09 20.47
C ASN A 168 -7.54 -7.72 20.50
N GLY A 169 -8.48 -7.49 19.58
CA GLY A 169 -9.23 -6.22 19.48
C GLY A 169 -8.48 -5.07 18.81
N LYS A 170 -7.25 -5.28 18.29
CA LYS A 170 -6.60 -4.27 17.44
C LYS A 170 -7.35 -4.15 16.11
N LYS A 171 -7.59 -2.91 15.69
CA LYS A 171 -8.22 -2.61 14.40
C LYS A 171 -7.34 -3.14 13.26
N ALA A 172 -7.91 -3.96 12.38
CA ALA A 172 -7.28 -4.37 11.13
C ALA A 172 -7.94 -3.66 9.95
N GLU A 173 -7.08 -3.20 9.04
CA GLU A 173 -7.48 -2.51 7.82
C GLU A 173 -6.72 -3.12 6.65
N VAL A 174 -7.34 -3.17 5.49
CA VAL A 174 -6.70 -3.53 4.25
C VAL A 174 -6.79 -2.37 3.28
N THR A 175 -5.74 -2.17 2.52
CA THR A 175 -5.74 -1.25 1.40
C THR A 175 -5.50 -2.01 0.11
N PHE A 176 -6.13 -1.53 -0.95
CA PHE A 176 -6.01 -2.11 -2.27
C PHE A 176 -5.87 -0.99 -3.30
N SER A 177 -4.88 -1.07 -4.18
CA SER A 177 -4.65 -0.07 -5.22
C SER A 177 -4.39 -0.77 -6.54
N CYS A 178 -4.92 -0.28 -7.65
CA CYS A 178 -4.71 -0.90 -8.97
C CYS A 178 -4.53 0.15 -10.05
N ASN A 179 -3.72 -0.18 -11.05
CA ASN A 179 -3.55 0.60 -12.28
C ASN A 179 -3.90 -0.28 -13.49
N LYS A 180 -4.88 0.16 -14.28
CA LYS A 180 -5.41 -0.60 -15.41
C LYS A 180 -4.41 -0.75 -16.55
N THR A 181 -3.66 0.30 -16.84
CA THR A 181 -2.72 0.33 -17.97
C THR A 181 -1.51 -0.55 -17.69
N GLU A 182 -1.07 -0.57 -16.43
CA GLU A 182 0.07 -1.39 -15.98
C GLU A 182 -0.31 -2.85 -15.70
N ALA A 183 -1.61 -3.16 -15.64
CA ALA A 183 -2.13 -4.46 -15.22
C ALA A 183 -1.52 -4.91 -13.87
N SER A 184 -1.39 -3.95 -12.96
CA SER A 184 -0.75 -4.09 -11.65
C SER A 184 -1.72 -3.70 -10.53
N CYS A 185 -1.55 -4.33 -9.38
CA CYS A 185 -2.26 -3.99 -8.15
C CYS A 185 -1.34 -4.15 -6.95
N ASN A 186 -1.69 -3.50 -5.85
CA ASN A 186 -1.01 -3.59 -4.57
C ASN A 186 -2.04 -3.92 -3.49
N PHE A 187 -1.67 -4.81 -2.59
CA PHE A 187 -2.46 -5.18 -1.42
C PHE A 187 -1.64 -4.98 -0.15
N GLN A 188 -2.22 -4.37 0.87
CA GLN A 188 -1.54 -4.18 2.14
C GLN A 188 -2.46 -4.53 3.30
N PHE A 189 -1.87 -5.09 4.35
CA PHE A 189 -2.56 -5.39 5.59
C PHE A 189 -1.99 -4.57 6.74
N TRP A 190 -2.87 -3.90 7.47
CA TRP A 190 -2.53 -2.96 8.53
C TRP A 190 -3.13 -3.42 9.86
N ILE A 191 -2.32 -3.38 10.91
CA ILE A 191 -2.79 -3.58 12.29
C ILE A 191 -2.51 -2.30 13.06
N ALA A 192 -3.56 -1.69 13.60
CA ALA A 192 -3.45 -0.48 14.41
C ALA A 192 -2.61 0.63 13.72
N GLN A 193 -2.92 0.90 12.45
CA GLN A 193 -2.23 1.86 11.57
C GLN A 193 -0.80 1.49 11.18
N GLN A 194 -0.31 0.31 11.54
CA GLN A 194 1.03 -0.16 11.18
C GLN A 194 0.94 -1.27 10.14
N GLU A 195 1.69 -1.12 9.05
CA GLU A 195 1.73 -2.11 7.98
C GLU A 195 2.38 -3.39 8.50
N SER A 196 1.70 -4.52 8.30
CA SER A 196 2.22 -5.85 8.58
C SER A 196 2.96 -6.40 7.37
N PHE A 197 2.32 -6.35 6.20
CA PHE A 197 2.91 -6.78 4.94
C PHE A 197 2.30 -6.04 3.75
N PHE A 198 3.07 -6.01 2.68
CA PHE A 198 2.73 -5.46 1.37
C PHE A 198 2.90 -6.55 0.32
N CYS A 199 1.95 -6.64 -0.61
CA CYS A 199 2.03 -7.48 -1.78
C CYS A 199 1.92 -6.64 -3.05
N GLU A 200 2.87 -6.84 -3.97
CA GLU A 200 2.74 -6.41 -5.36
C GLU A 200 2.09 -7.55 -6.15
N LEU A 201 1.16 -7.19 -7.02
CA LEU A 201 0.43 -8.10 -7.90
C LEU A 201 0.57 -7.61 -9.33
N ASN A 202 0.95 -8.51 -10.23
CA ASN A 202 1.19 -8.21 -11.64
C ASN A 202 0.39 -9.15 -12.54
N LYS A 203 0.29 -8.76 -13.82
CA LYS A 203 -0.48 -9.49 -14.85
C LYS A 203 -1.93 -9.71 -14.40
N CYS A 204 -2.53 -8.64 -13.92
CA CYS A 204 -3.90 -8.63 -13.45
C CYS A 204 -4.90 -8.49 -14.62
N ASP A 205 -5.88 -9.39 -14.66
CA ASP A 205 -7.07 -9.30 -15.49
C ASP A 205 -8.27 -8.85 -14.64
N TYR A 206 -9.08 -7.94 -15.20
CA TYR A 206 -10.16 -7.26 -14.49
C TYR A 206 -11.50 -7.57 -15.15
N GLN A 207 -12.37 -8.26 -14.43
CA GLN A 207 -13.66 -8.73 -14.95
C GLN A 207 -14.79 -8.15 -14.09
N TYR A 208 -15.58 -7.25 -14.66
CA TYR A 208 -16.78 -6.74 -14.00
C TYR A 208 -18.00 -7.54 -14.43
N ASP A 209 -18.70 -8.11 -13.47
CA ASP A 209 -19.96 -8.83 -13.68
C ASP A 209 -21.15 -7.90 -13.41
N LEU A 210 -21.81 -7.49 -14.49
CA LEU A 210 -23.01 -6.66 -14.46
C LEU A 210 -24.19 -7.31 -13.75
N GLN A 211 -24.29 -8.65 -13.73
CA GLN A 211 -25.43 -9.35 -13.13
C GLN A 211 -25.31 -9.45 -11.61
N SER A 212 -24.11 -9.72 -11.13
CA SER A 212 -23.84 -9.88 -9.69
C SER A 212 -23.31 -8.61 -9.02
N ASN A 213 -23.06 -7.55 -9.79
CA ASN A 213 -22.44 -6.29 -9.36
C ASN A 213 -21.13 -6.53 -8.58
N ASN A 214 -20.34 -7.49 -9.07
CA ASN A 214 -19.04 -7.84 -8.51
C ASN A 214 -17.94 -7.51 -9.49
N THR A 215 -16.82 -7.01 -8.98
CA THR A 215 -15.58 -6.91 -9.76
C THR A 215 -14.61 -7.98 -9.32
N HIS A 216 -14.13 -8.78 -10.27
CA HIS A 216 -13.11 -9.79 -10.07
C HIS A 216 -11.76 -9.31 -10.59
N TYR A 217 -10.73 -9.48 -9.77
CA TYR A 217 -9.34 -9.20 -10.08
C TYR A 217 -8.58 -10.52 -10.06
N LYS A 218 -7.97 -10.88 -11.19
CA LYS A 218 -7.22 -12.13 -11.34
C LYS A 218 -5.78 -11.80 -11.69
N CYS A 219 -4.88 -11.91 -10.73
CA CYS A 219 -3.45 -11.66 -10.94
C CYS A 219 -2.69 -12.98 -10.90
N SER A 220 -1.87 -13.25 -11.92
CA SER A 220 -1.10 -14.50 -12.00
C SER A 220 0.20 -14.45 -11.19
N ASP A 221 0.71 -13.24 -10.95
CA ASP A 221 2.00 -13.03 -10.32
C ASP A 221 1.77 -12.21 -9.04
N VAL A 222 2.17 -12.77 -7.90
CA VAL A 222 2.03 -12.12 -6.58
C VAL A 222 3.36 -12.25 -5.84
N ALA A 223 3.85 -11.13 -5.31
CA ALA A 223 5.05 -11.08 -4.49
C ALA A 223 4.77 -10.29 -3.21
N CYS A 224 4.96 -10.92 -2.04
CA CYS A 224 4.70 -10.28 -0.75
C CYS A 224 5.97 -10.11 0.07
N LYS A 225 6.06 -9.01 0.81
CA LYS A 225 7.12 -8.73 1.79
C LYS A 225 6.49 -8.27 3.10
N THR A 226 7.01 -8.80 4.21
CA THR A 226 6.66 -8.31 5.54
C THR A 226 7.44 -7.05 5.86
N ARG A 227 6.83 -6.12 6.59
CA ARG A 227 7.56 -4.97 7.11
C ARG A 227 8.49 -5.46 8.21
N ARG A 228 9.80 -5.22 8.07
CA ARG A 228 10.75 -5.47 9.15
C ARG A 228 10.58 -4.38 10.21
N PHE A 229 9.87 -4.70 11.28
CA PHE A 229 9.84 -3.87 12.47
C PHE A 229 11.23 -3.90 13.09
N HIS A 230 11.93 -2.76 13.05
CA HIS A 230 13.04 -2.54 13.97
C HIS A 230 12.39 -2.20 15.31
N LEU A 231 12.19 -3.22 16.15
CA LEU A 231 11.82 -3.06 17.56
C LEU A 231 13.08 -2.75 18.38
#